data_AF-A0A851LVS1-F1
#
_entry.id   AF-A0A851LVS1-F1
#
_cell.length_a   1.000
_cell.length_b   1.000
_cell.length_c   1.000
_cell.angle_alpha   90.00
_cell.angle_beta   90.00
_cell.angle_gamma   90.00
#
_symmetry.space_group_name_H-M   'P 1'
#
loop_
_entity.id
_entity.type
_entity.pdbx_description
1 polymer ?
#
loop_
_entity_poly.entity_id
_entity_poly.type
_entity_poly.pdbx_seq_one_letter_code
_entity_poly.pdbx_strand_id
1 'polypeptide(L)'
;MPFWELQRQLGIDMDRWLLRQSMPQPYGKAAACHAFEREWVECGHGLGQTRARRECQPEYEDFMECMHRTKLAARLKTILEQRDKMIKEGKYTPP
;
A
#
# COMPACT_ATOMS: atom_id res chain seq x y z
N MET A 1 16.47 2.11 -23.04
CA MET A 1 17.77 1.45 -22.75
C MET A 1 17.48 0.00 -22.39
N PRO A 2 18.21 -0.99 -22.92
CA PRO A 2 18.02 -2.39 -22.54
C PRO A 2 18.39 -2.63 -21.07
N PHE A 3 17.63 -3.47 -20.37
CA PHE A 3 17.92 -3.88 -19.00
C PHE A 3 18.70 -5.20 -19.01
N TRP A 4 19.93 -5.18 -18.51
CA TRP A 4 20.82 -6.34 -18.47
C TRP A 4 20.70 -6.96 -17.06
N GLU A 5 20.02 -8.11 -16.92
CA GLU A 5 19.81 -8.79 -15.63
C GLU A 5 21.09 -9.46 -15.05
N LEU A 6 22.24 -8.76 -15.07
CA LEU A 6 23.53 -9.29 -14.61
C LEU A 6 23.51 -9.71 -13.14
N GLN A 7 22.81 -8.96 -12.29
CA GLN A 7 22.66 -9.30 -10.87
C GLN A 7 22.01 -10.68 -10.66
N ARG A 8 21.00 -11.02 -11.49
CA ARG A 8 20.34 -12.32 -11.42
C ARG A 8 21.24 -13.44 -11.91
N GLN A 9 21.97 -13.19 -12.98
CA GLN A 9 22.85 -14.16 -13.61
C GLN A 9 24.08 -14.48 -12.74
N LEU A 10 24.64 -13.47 -12.07
CA LEU A 10 25.81 -13.60 -11.20
C LEU A 10 25.46 -13.93 -9.74
N GLY A 11 24.18 -13.88 -9.37
CA GLY A 11 23.72 -14.14 -8.00
C GLY A 11 24.13 -13.06 -6.98
N ILE A 12 24.43 -11.85 -7.44
CA ILE A 12 24.86 -10.73 -6.60
C ILE A 12 23.63 -9.86 -6.29
N ASP A 13 23.40 -9.55 -5.01
CA ASP A 13 22.37 -8.59 -4.59
C ASP A 13 23.03 -7.23 -4.32
N MET A 14 22.93 -6.31 -5.28
CA MET A 14 23.44 -4.94 -5.13
C MET A 14 22.36 -3.98 -4.63
N ASP A 15 21.16 -4.06 -5.19
CA ASP A 15 20.07 -3.10 -4.99
C ASP A 15 18.73 -3.76 -4.64
N ARG A 16 18.57 -5.08 -4.74
CA ARG A 16 17.26 -5.75 -4.61
C ARG A 16 16.72 -5.69 -3.18
N TRP A 17 17.62 -5.70 -2.20
CA TRP A 17 17.28 -5.54 -0.79
C TRP A 17 16.57 -4.21 -0.49
N LEU A 18 16.75 -3.17 -1.32
CA LEU A 18 16.15 -1.85 -1.13
C LEU A 18 14.84 -1.64 -1.89
N LEU A 19 14.50 -2.51 -2.85
CA LEU A 19 13.39 -2.27 -3.80
C LEU A 19 11.99 -2.34 -3.18
N ARG A 20 11.80 -3.16 -2.14
CA ARG A 20 10.49 -3.44 -1.54
C ARG A 20 10.55 -3.14 -0.05
N GLN A 21 9.51 -2.50 0.48
CA GLN A 21 9.42 -2.23 1.93
C GLN A 21 9.14 -3.54 2.70
N SER A 22 8.64 -4.56 2.00
CA SER A 22 8.44 -5.91 2.49
C SER A 22 9.70 -6.76 2.63
N MET A 23 10.87 -6.27 2.16
CA MET A 23 12.15 -6.95 2.37
C MET A 23 12.63 -6.85 3.83
N PRO A 24 13.54 -7.74 4.26
CA PRO A 24 14.11 -7.71 5.61
C PRO A 24 14.74 -6.34 5.91
N GLN A 25 14.14 -5.60 6.84
CA GLN A 25 14.67 -4.33 7.31
C GLN A 25 15.61 -4.56 8.51
N PRO A 26 16.58 -3.65 8.73
CA PRO A 26 17.40 -3.66 9.94
C PRO A 26 16.51 -3.71 11.19
N TYR A 27 16.88 -4.56 12.16
CA TYR A 27 16.15 -4.75 13.41
C TYR A 27 14.71 -5.31 13.27
N GLY A 28 14.37 -5.90 12.12
CA GLY A 28 13.05 -6.52 11.92
C GLY A 28 11.88 -5.53 11.94
N LYS A 29 12.14 -4.24 11.65
CA LYS A 29 11.11 -3.20 11.63
C LYS A 29 10.24 -3.33 10.39
N ALA A 30 8.97 -3.66 10.58
CA ALA A 30 8.01 -3.66 9.47
C ALA A 30 7.66 -2.23 9.04
N ALA A 31 7.48 -2.04 7.73
CA ALA A 31 6.91 -0.81 7.19
C ALA A 31 5.42 -0.69 7.53
N ALA A 32 4.89 0.53 7.51
CA ALA A 32 3.48 0.79 7.84
C ALA A 32 2.50 0.01 6.94
N CYS A 33 2.85 -0.18 5.66
CA CYS A 33 2.05 -0.91 4.67
C CYS A 33 2.65 -2.26 4.27
N HIS A 34 3.47 -2.86 5.15
CA HIS A 34 4.20 -4.10 4.88
C HIS A 34 3.29 -5.26 4.44
N ALA A 35 2.15 -5.45 5.11
CA ALA A 35 1.22 -6.53 4.81
C ALA A 35 0.61 -6.40 3.40
N PHE A 36 0.09 -5.21 3.07
CA PHE A 36 -0.52 -4.93 1.77
C PHE A 36 0.49 -5.00 0.63
N GLU A 37 1.72 -4.50 0.82
CA GLU A 37 2.77 -4.63 -0.20
C GLU A 37 3.13 -6.10 -0.45
N ARG A 38 3.20 -6.90 0.62
CA ARG A 38 3.51 -8.33 0.50
C ARG A 38 2.43 -9.07 -0.28
N GLU A 39 1.16 -8.87 0.05
CA GLU A 39 0.02 -9.48 -0.65
C GLU A 39 -0.01 -9.09 -2.13
N TRP A 40 0.21 -7.81 -2.45
CA TRP A 40 0.26 -7.34 -3.83
C TRP A 40 1.41 -7.99 -4.62
N VAL A 41 2.59 -8.10 -4.03
CA VAL A 41 3.76 -8.74 -4.66
C VAL A 41 3.56 -10.23 -4.84
N GLU A 42 2.96 -10.90 -3.85
CA GLU A 42 2.63 -12.33 -3.90
C GLU A 42 1.59 -12.62 -5.00
N CYS A 43 0.55 -11.80 -5.11
CA CYS A 43 -0.44 -11.91 -6.17
C CYS A 43 0.20 -11.72 -7.56
N GLY A 44 1.03 -10.68 -7.73
CA GLY A 44 1.65 -10.36 -9.03
C GLY A 44 2.76 -11.33 -9.47
N HIS A 45 3.21 -12.22 -8.58
CA HIS A 45 4.34 -13.09 -8.84
C HIS A 45 4.01 -14.13 -9.93
N GLY A 46 4.75 -14.08 -11.05
CA GLY A 46 4.60 -15.04 -12.16
C GLY A 46 3.47 -14.73 -13.16
N LEU A 47 2.59 -13.76 -12.88
CA LEU A 47 1.52 -13.36 -13.80
C LEU A 47 2.00 -12.46 -14.96
N GLY A 48 3.08 -11.70 -14.72
CA GLY A 48 3.54 -10.65 -15.63
C GLY A 48 2.69 -9.37 -15.51
N GLN A 49 3.24 -8.22 -15.91
CA GLN A 49 2.65 -6.90 -15.61
C GLN A 49 1.24 -6.70 -16.18
N THR A 50 0.97 -7.23 -17.37
CA THR A 50 -0.30 -7.03 -18.08
C THR A 50 -1.47 -7.71 -17.37
N ARG A 51 -1.29 -8.96 -16.93
CA ARG A 51 -2.29 -9.71 -16.19
C ARG A 51 -2.38 -9.28 -14.72
N ALA A 52 -1.25 -9.06 -14.07
CA ALA A 52 -1.19 -8.60 -12.68
C ALA A 52 -1.97 -7.29 -12.48
N ARG A 53 -1.98 -6.38 -13.46
CA ARG A 53 -2.80 -5.15 -13.40
C ARG A 53 -4.31 -5.38 -13.33
N ARG A 54 -4.81 -6.49 -13.85
CA ARG A 54 -6.25 -6.81 -13.87
C ARG A 54 -6.63 -7.75 -12.75
N GLU A 55 -5.83 -8.80 -12.54
CA GLU A 55 -6.10 -9.83 -11.55
C GLU A 55 -5.78 -9.34 -10.13
N CYS A 56 -4.66 -8.63 -9.95
CA CYS A 56 -4.22 -8.11 -8.65
C CYS A 56 -4.59 -6.64 -8.43
N GLN A 57 -5.67 -6.20 -9.08
CA GLN A 57 -6.18 -4.84 -8.91
C GLN A 57 -6.61 -4.53 -7.47
N PRO A 58 -7.36 -5.39 -6.75
CA PRO A 58 -7.80 -5.04 -5.39
C PRO A 58 -6.62 -4.90 -4.41
N GLU A 59 -5.63 -5.79 -4.47
CA GLU A 59 -4.44 -5.74 -3.61
C GLU A 59 -3.62 -4.47 -3.87
N TYR A 60 -3.54 -4.07 -5.16
CA TYR A 60 -2.88 -2.81 -5.52
C TYR A 60 -3.65 -1.59 -5.01
N GLU A 61 -4.97 -1.59 -5.10
CA GLU A 61 -5.80 -0.49 -4.58
C GLU A 61 -5.69 -0.35 -3.06
N ASP A 62 -5.64 -1.47 -2.34
CA ASP A 62 -5.47 -1.49 -0.89
C ASP A 62 -4.06 -1.02 -0.48
N PHE A 63 -3.02 -1.42 -1.20
CA PHE A 63 -1.67 -0.91 -0.99
C PHE A 63 -1.59 0.61 -1.21
N MET A 64 -2.20 1.11 -2.28
CA MET A 64 -2.24 2.55 -2.58
C MET A 64 -3.07 3.33 -1.57
N GLU A 65 -4.18 2.75 -1.07
CA GLU A 65 -4.96 3.34 0.02
C GLU A 65 -4.14 3.41 1.30
N CYS A 66 -3.42 2.35 1.67
CA CYS A 66 -2.59 2.36 2.87
C CYS A 66 -1.51 3.46 2.81
N MET A 67 -0.87 3.64 1.64
CA MET A 67 0.18 4.64 1.44
C MET A 67 -0.34 6.08 1.45
N HIS A 68 -1.50 6.35 0.83
CA HIS A 68 -2.00 7.72 0.64
C HIS A 68 -3.15 8.10 1.57
N ARG A 69 -3.86 7.12 2.14
CA ARG A 69 -5.01 7.26 3.05
C ARG A 69 -6.12 8.18 2.53
N THR A 70 -6.31 8.22 1.20
CA THR A 70 -7.25 9.14 0.55
C THR A 70 -8.69 8.80 0.88
N LYS A 71 -9.07 7.51 0.85
CA LYS A 71 -10.42 7.05 1.20
C LYS A 71 -10.69 7.28 2.69
N LEU A 72 -9.72 6.99 3.56
CA LEU A 72 -9.82 7.29 4.99
C LEU A 72 -10.02 8.80 5.24
N ALA A 73 -9.21 9.66 4.62
CA ALA A 73 -9.32 11.11 4.78
C ALA A 73 -10.68 11.65 4.31
N ALA A 74 -11.16 11.16 3.16
CA ALA A 74 -12.48 11.53 2.64
C ALA A 74 -13.60 11.11 3.61
N ARG A 75 -13.52 9.89 4.15
CA ARG A 75 -14.49 9.38 5.14
C ARG A 75 -14.44 10.17 6.46
N LEU A 76 -13.26 10.52 6.94
CA LEU A 76 -13.13 11.33 8.15
C LEU A 76 -13.75 12.72 7.95
N LYS A 77 -13.53 13.33 6.79
CA LYS A 77 -14.14 14.62 6.45
C LYS A 77 -15.68 14.55 6.50
N THR A 78 -16.29 13.53 5.90
CA THR A 78 -17.75 13.39 5.90
C THR A 78 -18.31 13.14 7.31
N ILE A 79 -17.61 12.34 8.13
CA ILE A 79 -17.99 12.12 9.53
C ILE A 79 -17.95 13.42 10.33
N LEU A 80 -16.89 14.23 10.16
CA LEU A 80 -16.76 15.51 10.85
C LEU A 80 -17.83 16.51 10.41
N GLU A 81 -18.10 16.62 9.11
CA GLU A 81 -19.17 17.48 8.59
C GLU A 81 -20.55 17.07 9.12
N GLN A 82 -20.82 15.77 9.22
CA GLN A 82 -22.06 15.26 9.80
C GLN A 82 -22.14 15.52 11.30
N ARG A 83 -21.05 15.30 12.04
CA ARG A 83 -20.95 15.62 13.46
C ARG A 83 -21.26 17.11 13.71
N ASP A 84 -20.63 18.00 12.95
CA ASP A 84 -20.81 19.45 13.12
C ASP A 84 -22.25 19.89 12.86
N LYS A 85 -22.93 19.25 11.89
CA LYS A 85 -24.37 19.46 11.66
C LYS A 85 -25.20 19.02 12.86
N MET A 86 -24.94 17.83 13.41
CA MET A 86 -25.69 17.31 14.56
C MET A 86 -25.45 18.09 15.85
N ILE A 87 -24.24 18.64 16.06
CA ILE A 87 -23.93 19.54 17.18
C ILE A 87 -24.71 20.85 17.05
N LYS A 88 -24.75 21.44 15.84
CA LYS A 88 -25.54 22.65 15.58
C LYS A 88 -27.04 22.45 15.80
N GLU A 89 -27.55 21.26 15.51
CA GLU A 89 -28.94 20.86 15.79
C GLU A 89 -29.19 20.52 17.27
N GLY A 90 -28.15 20.46 18.12
CA GLY A 90 -28.25 20.10 19.54
C GLY A 90 -28.54 18.62 19.80
N LYS A 91 -28.51 17.77 18.77
CA LYS A 91 -28.82 16.33 18.85
C LYS A 91 -27.64 15.46 19.27
N TYR A 92 -26.42 16.00 19.23
CA TYR A 92 -25.20 15.26 19.53
C TYR A 92 -24.29 16.05 20.47
N THR A 93 -23.99 15.47 21.63
CA THR A 93 -22.95 15.96 22.54
C THR A 93 -21.71 15.07 22.39
N PRO A 94 -20.57 15.62 21.98
CA PRO A 94 -19.35 14.84 21.91
C PRO A 94 -18.90 14.36 23.30
N PRO A 95 -18.29 13.16 23.39
CA PRO A 95 -17.64 12.69 24.61
C PRO A 95 -16.41 13.53 24.97
#